data_AF-A0A2S7T2V0-F1
#
_entry.id   AF-A0A2S7T2V0-F1
#
_cell.length_a   1.000
_cell.length_b   1.000
_cell.length_c   1.000
_cell.angle_alpha   90.00
_cell.angle_beta   90.00
_cell.angle_gamma   90.00
#
_symmetry.space_group_name_H-M   'P 1'
#
loop_
_entity.id
_entity.type
_entity.pdbx_description
1 polymer ?
#
loop_
_entity_poly.entity_id
_entity_poly.type
_entity_poly.pdbx_seq_one_letter_code
_entity_poly.pdbx_strand_id
1 'polypeptide(L)'
;MIHRRVHILWLICLLLVACTKESKYTTAIISATFENAEKISRVPITTNADSINASKYAIKLSFAAVITGDNGGTDVKGETQYSLTNRVISTAVYSPTDFNSTHPAGTSLADCFNLLSDTLTVQLNAFTGYNINASFKFADKRSNQDTFRYAAFLILSSTQYVAGPRDFVISMTLADSTHFSDTLHVYLK
;
A
#
# COMPACT_ATOMS: atom_id res chain seq x y z
N MET A 1 12.71 -64.96 -5.08
CA MET A 1 12.80 -63.99 -3.95
C MET A 1 13.33 -62.60 -4.33
N ILE A 2 13.47 -62.25 -5.62
CA ILE A 2 14.07 -60.96 -6.06
C ILE A 2 13.02 -59.89 -6.39
N HIS A 3 11.78 -60.26 -6.75
CA HIS A 3 10.73 -59.28 -7.09
C HIS A 3 10.12 -58.51 -5.91
N ARG A 4 10.19 -59.03 -4.68
CA ARG A 4 9.63 -58.34 -3.49
C ARG A 4 10.45 -57.13 -3.05
N ARG A 5 11.74 -57.04 -3.41
CA ARG A 5 12.63 -55.96 -2.98
C ARG A 5 12.56 -54.72 -3.86
N VAL A 6 12.14 -54.86 -5.12
CA VAL A 6 12.04 -53.73 -6.07
C VAL A 6 10.82 -52.85 -5.75
N HIS A 7 9.70 -53.44 -5.33
CA HIS A 7 8.49 -52.68 -4.99
C HIS A 7 8.62 -51.85 -3.70
N ILE A 8 9.41 -52.31 -2.73
CA ILE A 8 9.68 -51.55 -1.49
C ILE A 8 10.57 -50.33 -1.78
N LEU A 9 11.52 -50.45 -2.71
CA LEU A 9 12.39 -49.34 -3.10
C LEU A 9 11.63 -48.25 -3.88
N TRP A 10 10.64 -48.63 -4.70
CA TRP A 10 9.77 -47.68 -5.39
C TRP A 10 8.80 -46.95 -4.44
N LEU A 11 8.32 -47.62 -3.39
CA LEU A 11 7.45 -47.01 -2.38
C LEU A 11 8.20 -45.96 -1.52
N ILE A 12 9.49 -46.19 -1.24
CA ILE A 12 10.33 -45.25 -0.49
C ILE A 12 10.70 -44.02 -1.34
N CYS A 13 10.87 -44.18 -2.66
CA CYS A 13 11.10 -43.05 -3.58
C CYS A 13 9.86 -42.15 -3.73
N LEU A 14 8.64 -42.70 -3.63
CA LEU A 14 7.39 -41.95 -3.68
C LEU A 14 7.06 -41.19 -2.37
N LEU A 15 7.63 -41.62 -1.23
CA LEU A 15 7.49 -40.91 0.06
C LEU A 15 8.40 -39.69 0.20
N LEU A 16 9.33 -39.47 -0.74
CA LEU A 16 10.15 -38.25 -0.82
C LEU A 16 9.55 -37.18 -1.75
N VAL A 17 8.37 -37.45 -2.35
CA VAL A 17 7.66 -36.47 -3.16
C VAL A 17 6.83 -35.56 -2.26
N ALA A 18 7.28 -34.31 -2.18
CA ALA A 18 6.50 -33.12 -1.83
C ALA A 18 6.00 -33.01 -0.38
N CYS A 19 6.94 -32.84 0.56
CA CYS A 19 6.71 -31.86 1.62
C CYS A 19 7.20 -30.49 1.10
N THR A 20 6.47 -29.91 0.15
CA THR A 20 6.63 -28.49 -0.20
C THR A 20 6.00 -27.70 0.94
N LYS A 21 6.81 -27.43 1.97
CA LYS A 21 6.41 -26.54 3.05
C LYS A 21 6.23 -25.14 2.46
N GLU A 22 5.01 -24.63 2.50
CA GLU A 22 4.70 -23.24 2.16
C GLU A 22 5.53 -22.29 3.05
N SER A 23 6.37 -21.46 2.45
CA SER A 23 7.21 -20.49 3.16
C SER A 23 6.44 -19.19 3.37
N LYS A 24 6.10 -18.86 4.62
CA LYS A 24 5.39 -17.63 5.00
C LYS A 24 6.33 -16.63 5.64
N TYR A 25 6.60 -15.52 4.97
CA TYR A 25 7.37 -14.41 5.54
C TYR A 25 6.42 -13.39 6.18
N THR A 26 6.85 -12.78 7.29
CA THR A 26 6.16 -11.61 7.85
C THR A 26 6.91 -10.36 7.45
N THR A 27 6.18 -9.35 6.99
CA THR A 27 6.74 -8.03 6.70
C THR A 27 6.08 -6.97 7.56
N ALA A 28 6.79 -5.86 7.76
CA ALA A 28 6.25 -4.69 8.42
C ALA A 28 6.61 -3.41 7.65
N ILE A 29 5.65 -2.50 7.48
CA ILE A 29 5.89 -1.11 7.04
C ILE A 29 6.75 -0.43 8.09
N ILE A 30 7.87 0.13 7.66
CA ILE A 30 8.82 0.85 8.52
C ILE A 30 8.88 2.35 8.21
N SER A 31 8.40 2.75 7.04
CA SER A 31 8.32 4.16 6.67
C SER A 31 7.21 4.42 5.66
N ALA A 32 6.68 5.63 5.73
CA ALA A 32 5.79 6.20 4.74
C ALA A 32 6.29 7.60 4.37
N THR A 33 6.17 7.97 3.09
CA THR A 33 6.39 9.33 2.61
C THR A 33 5.20 9.78 1.79
N PHE A 34 4.91 11.08 1.86
CA PHE A 34 3.78 11.70 1.18
C PHE A 34 4.33 12.76 0.23
N GLU A 35 3.84 12.79 -1.00
CA GLU A 35 4.35 13.71 -2.02
C GLU A 35 3.21 14.26 -2.86
N ASN A 36 3.35 15.52 -3.30
CA ASN A 36 2.49 16.06 -4.35
C ASN A 36 2.68 15.28 -5.65
N ALA A 37 1.58 15.00 -6.32
CA ALA A 37 1.56 14.32 -7.60
C ALA A 37 0.55 14.98 -8.56
N GLU A 38 0.78 14.79 -9.87
CA GLU A 38 -0.10 15.29 -10.91
C GLU A 38 -0.54 14.15 -11.83
N LYS A 39 -1.85 14.07 -12.07
CA LYS A 39 -2.47 13.15 -13.01
C LYS A 39 -2.36 13.69 -14.43
N ILE A 40 -1.16 13.59 -15.00
CA ILE A 40 -0.88 13.88 -16.42
C ILE A 40 -0.96 12.63 -17.31
N SER A 41 -1.02 11.44 -16.69
CA SER A 41 -1.13 10.15 -17.37
C SER A 41 -2.15 9.24 -16.65
N ARG A 42 -2.26 7.97 -17.08
CA ARG A 42 -3.08 6.98 -16.38
C ARG A 42 -2.68 6.82 -14.91
N VAL A 43 -1.37 6.87 -14.63
CA VAL A 43 -0.79 6.82 -13.29
C VAL A 43 -0.27 8.21 -12.94
N PRO A 44 -0.68 8.83 -11.82
CA PRO A 44 -0.12 10.11 -11.40
C PRO A 44 1.40 10.03 -11.18
N ILE A 45 2.08 11.14 -11.40
CA ILE A 45 3.55 11.23 -11.27
C ILE A 45 3.86 12.25 -10.18
N THR A 46 4.83 11.94 -9.31
CA THR A 46 5.34 12.90 -8.33
C THR A 46 5.79 14.18 -9.03
N THR A 47 5.47 15.34 -8.46
CA THR A 47 5.86 16.63 -9.02
C THR A 47 6.32 17.59 -7.93
N ASN A 48 7.27 18.45 -8.28
CA ASN A 48 7.71 19.58 -7.45
C ASN A 48 7.05 20.89 -7.90
N ALA A 49 6.01 20.82 -8.72
CA ALA A 49 5.27 22.01 -9.13
C ALA A 49 4.51 22.57 -7.93
N ASP A 50 4.77 23.84 -7.60
CA ASP A 50 4.06 24.55 -6.52
C ASP A 50 2.59 24.82 -6.86
N SER A 51 2.18 24.59 -8.11
CA SER A 51 0.84 24.87 -8.55
C SER A 51 0.32 23.86 -9.57
N ILE A 52 -0.85 23.29 -9.26
CA ILE A 52 -1.45 22.18 -9.98
C ILE A 52 -2.93 22.49 -10.20
N ASN A 53 -3.47 22.18 -11.37
CA ASN A 53 -4.92 22.26 -11.59
C ASN A 53 -5.61 21.25 -10.67
N ALA A 54 -6.64 21.66 -9.93
CA ALA A 54 -7.26 20.77 -8.94
C ALA A 54 -7.75 19.44 -9.53
N SER A 55 -8.27 19.46 -10.77
CA SER A 55 -8.72 18.26 -11.49
C SER A 55 -7.61 17.26 -11.83
N LYS A 56 -6.35 17.67 -11.69
CA LYS A 56 -5.16 16.84 -11.88
C LYS A 56 -4.41 16.57 -10.59
N TYR A 57 -4.78 17.19 -9.47
CA TYR A 57 -4.05 17.04 -8.23
C TYR A 57 -4.21 15.62 -7.66
N ALA A 58 -3.10 15.07 -7.18
CA ALA A 58 -3.07 13.83 -6.44
C ALA A 58 -2.02 13.89 -5.32
N ILE A 59 -2.21 13.06 -4.31
CA ILE A 59 -1.23 12.82 -3.26
C ILE A 59 -0.70 11.41 -3.48
N LYS A 60 0.62 11.27 -3.61
CA LYS A 60 1.28 9.97 -3.64
C LYS A 60 1.64 9.55 -2.23
N LEU A 61 1.19 8.36 -1.85
CA LEU A 61 1.55 7.68 -0.62
C LEU A 61 2.59 6.62 -0.98
N SER A 62 3.83 6.75 -0.50
CA SER A 62 4.88 5.74 -0.73
C SER A 62 5.21 5.02 0.57
N PHE A 63 5.35 3.69 0.52
CA PHE A 63 5.60 2.85 1.69
C PHE A 63 6.84 2.00 1.48
N ALA A 64 7.64 1.82 2.52
CA ALA A 64 8.68 0.80 2.58
C ALA A 64 8.32 -0.23 3.65
N ALA A 65 8.36 -1.51 3.28
CA ALA A 65 8.20 -2.63 4.20
C ALA A 65 9.43 -3.53 4.20
N VAL A 66 9.79 -4.07 5.37
CA VAL A 66 10.91 -5.00 5.51
C VAL A 66 10.44 -6.36 6.03
N ILE A 67 11.19 -7.41 5.73
CA ILE A 67 10.98 -8.72 6.35
C ILE A 67 11.34 -8.61 7.83
N THR A 68 10.39 -8.93 8.72
CA THR A 68 10.56 -8.87 10.18
C THR A 68 10.61 -10.24 10.82
N GLY A 69 10.27 -11.29 10.07
CA GLY A 69 10.28 -12.65 10.56
C GLY A 69 10.28 -13.66 9.42
N ASP A 70 11.03 -14.73 9.66
CA ASP A 70 11.00 -15.96 8.87
C ASP A 70 10.29 -17.02 9.72
N ASN A 71 9.19 -17.57 9.21
CA ASN A 71 8.51 -18.69 9.88
C ASN A 71 9.15 -20.06 9.57
N GLY A 72 10.39 -20.07 9.04
CA GLY A 72 11.30 -21.20 8.97
C GLY A 72 11.11 -22.09 7.74
N GLY A 73 11.49 -21.60 6.55
CA GLY A 73 11.43 -22.37 5.30
C GLY A 73 12.55 -22.03 4.30
N THR A 74 12.77 -22.92 3.32
CA THR A 74 13.71 -22.71 2.20
C THR A 74 13.02 -22.05 1.01
N ASP A 75 13.70 -21.12 0.34
CA ASP A 75 13.19 -20.28 -0.76
C ASP A 75 12.82 -21.14 -1.99
N VAL A 76 11.55 -21.52 -2.15
CA VAL A 76 11.05 -22.15 -3.38
C VAL A 76 10.73 -21.03 -4.37
N LYS A 77 11.55 -20.92 -5.42
CA LYS A 77 11.31 -19.99 -6.53
C LYS A 77 9.92 -20.23 -7.13
N GLY A 78 8.97 -19.32 -6.88
CA GLY A 78 7.73 -19.25 -7.68
C GLY A 78 6.43 -18.96 -6.93
N GLU A 79 6.37 -19.06 -5.60
CA GLU A 79 5.12 -18.82 -4.86
C GLU A 79 5.32 -17.83 -3.70
N THR A 80 4.71 -16.66 -3.85
CA THR A 80 4.87 -15.52 -2.96
C THR A 80 3.90 -15.62 -1.78
N GLN A 81 4.35 -16.03 -0.59
CA GLN A 81 3.54 -15.96 0.64
C GLN A 81 4.16 -15.00 1.67
N TYR A 82 4.14 -13.70 1.40
CA TYR A 82 4.42 -12.67 2.41
C TYR A 82 3.11 -12.22 3.07
N SER A 83 3.14 -11.99 4.38
CA SER A 83 2.04 -11.46 5.16
C SER A 83 2.47 -10.14 5.81
N LEU A 84 1.75 -9.06 5.54
CA LEU A 84 2.01 -7.77 6.17
C LEU A 84 1.33 -7.74 7.54
N THR A 85 2.10 -7.71 8.62
CA THR A 85 1.57 -7.79 9.99
C THR A 85 1.03 -6.45 10.47
N ASN A 86 1.71 -5.34 10.16
CA ASN A 86 1.27 -3.99 10.49
C ASN A 86 0.63 -3.28 9.29
N ARG A 87 -0.43 -3.89 8.75
CA ARG A 87 -1.21 -3.30 7.66
C ARG A 87 -1.68 -1.88 8.00
N VAL A 88 -1.81 -1.04 6.97
CA VAL A 88 -2.53 0.22 7.10
C VAL A 88 -3.96 -0.08 7.54
N ILE A 89 -4.45 0.60 8.58
CA ILE A 89 -5.83 0.48 9.02
C ILE A 89 -6.63 1.73 8.72
N SER A 90 -6.00 2.90 8.71
CA SER A 90 -6.66 4.15 8.36
C SER A 90 -5.72 5.10 7.62
N THR A 91 -6.31 5.91 6.75
CA THR A 91 -5.65 7.07 6.14
C THR A 91 -6.67 8.20 6.10
N ALA A 92 -6.26 9.40 6.50
CA ALA A 92 -7.10 10.57 6.45
C ALA A 92 -6.35 11.75 5.83
N VAL A 93 -7.09 12.55 5.07
CA VAL A 93 -6.66 13.83 4.53
C VAL A 93 -7.59 14.89 5.09
N TYR A 94 -7.05 15.98 5.59
CA TYR A 94 -7.80 17.16 6.04
C TYR A 94 -7.07 18.43 5.64
N SER A 95 -7.79 19.55 5.63
CA SER A 95 -7.18 20.87 5.44
C SER A 95 -7.31 21.67 6.74
N PRO A 96 -6.28 22.43 7.18
CA PRO A 96 -6.36 23.30 8.34
C PRO A 96 -7.19 24.56 8.08
N THR A 97 -7.61 24.78 6.83
CA THR A 97 -8.50 25.87 6.41
C THR A 97 -9.75 25.30 5.74
N ASP A 98 -10.80 26.09 5.64
CA ASP A 98 -12.02 25.67 4.93
C ASP A 98 -11.69 25.28 3.47
N PHE A 99 -11.97 24.03 3.13
CA PHE A 99 -11.72 23.51 1.79
C PHE A 99 -12.82 23.93 0.82
N ASN A 100 -14.06 23.87 1.29
CA ASN A 100 -15.27 24.39 0.65
C ASN A 100 -16.36 24.60 1.73
N SER A 101 -17.56 25.01 1.32
CA SER A 101 -18.67 25.29 2.26
C SER A 101 -19.21 24.06 3.00
N THR A 102 -18.95 22.85 2.52
CA THR A 102 -19.39 21.59 3.15
C THR A 102 -18.26 20.89 3.93
N HIS A 103 -17.03 21.38 3.80
CA HIS A 103 -15.82 20.85 4.42
C HIS A 103 -15.06 21.99 5.13
N PRO A 104 -15.52 22.40 6.32
CA PRO A 104 -14.82 23.39 7.12
C PRO A 104 -13.45 22.86 7.59
N ALA A 105 -12.60 23.76 8.06
CA ALA A 105 -11.28 23.46 8.58
C ALA A 105 -11.27 22.26 9.55
N GLY A 106 -10.30 21.36 9.38
CA GLY A 106 -10.10 20.17 10.21
C GLY A 106 -11.03 18.99 9.90
N THR A 107 -11.99 19.15 8.98
CA THR A 107 -12.83 18.02 8.56
C THR A 107 -12.12 17.07 7.60
N SER A 108 -12.54 15.81 7.62
CA SER A 108 -12.02 14.80 6.71
C SER A 108 -12.47 15.10 5.28
N LEU A 109 -11.53 15.03 4.34
CA LEU A 109 -11.75 15.18 2.91
C LEU A 109 -11.90 13.81 2.21
N ALA A 110 -12.44 12.81 2.92
CA ALA A 110 -12.47 11.43 2.44
C ALA A 110 -13.43 11.18 1.25
N ASP A 111 -14.37 12.08 1.04
CA ASP A 111 -15.26 12.09 -0.12
C ASP A 111 -14.67 12.89 -1.29
N CYS A 112 -13.68 13.75 -1.02
CA CYS A 112 -13.04 14.60 -2.00
C CYS A 112 -11.90 13.92 -2.77
N PHE A 113 -11.34 12.81 -2.26
CA PHE A 113 -10.32 12.04 -2.97
C PHE A 113 -10.77 10.61 -3.31
N ASN A 114 -10.27 10.10 -4.45
CA ASN A 114 -10.42 8.72 -4.87
C ASN A 114 -9.07 7.99 -4.77
N LEU A 115 -9.06 6.78 -4.23
CA LEU A 115 -7.85 5.94 -4.17
C LEU A 115 -7.62 5.24 -5.52
N LEU A 116 -6.46 5.47 -6.12
CA LEU A 116 -5.91 4.68 -7.22
C LEU A 116 -4.74 3.84 -6.70
N SER A 117 -4.79 2.54 -6.93
CA SER A 117 -3.67 1.64 -6.66
C SER A 117 -3.46 0.68 -7.82
N ASP A 118 -2.26 0.70 -8.40
CA ASP A 118 -1.89 -0.19 -9.51
C ASP A 118 -1.36 -1.57 -9.06
N THR A 119 -1.07 -1.74 -7.76
CA THR A 119 -0.36 -2.92 -7.24
C THR A 119 -1.10 -3.63 -6.11
N LEU A 120 -2.28 -3.17 -5.72
CA LEU A 120 -3.04 -3.73 -4.61
C LEU A 120 -4.35 -4.35 -5.09
N THR A 121 -4.55 -5.64 -4.81
CA THR A 121 -5.89 -6.21 -4.72
C THR A 121 -6.51 -5.76 -3.40
N VAL A 122 -6.93 -4.48 -3.30
CA VAL A 122 -7.69 -4.00 -2.11
C VAL A 122 -9.14 -4.42 -2.27
N GLN A 123 -9.61 -5.36 -1.46
CA GLN A 123 -11.05 -5.52 -1.23
C GLN A 123 -11.51 -4.38 -0.32
N LEU A 124 -12.13 -3.37 -0.93
CA LEU A 124 -12.68 -2.20 -0.24
C LEU A 124 -14.10 -2.51 0.24
N ASN A 125 -14.23 -2.99 1.48
CA ASN A 125 -15.52 -3.00 2.17
C ASN A 125 -15.59 -1.83 3.16
N ALA A 126 -16.34 -0.80 2.75
CA ALA A 126 -17.16 0.15 3.52
C ALA A 126 -16.60 0.85 4.81
N PHE A 127 -16.44 2.19 4.65
CA PHE A 127 -16.81 3.31 5.54
C PHE A 127 -16.21 3.49 6.95
N THR A 128 -15.10 4.26 7.03
CA THR A 128 -14.94 5.62 7.61
C THR A 128 -13.47 6.03 7.42
N GLY A 129 -13.17 7.16 6.76
CA GLY A 129 -11.81 7.70 6.60
C GLY A 129 -10.81 6.70 6.00
N TYR A 130 -10.92 6.44 4.69
CA TYR A 130 -10.15 5.46 3.91
C TYR A 130 -9.56 4.30 4.74
N ASN A 131 -10.39 3.31 5.07
CA ASN A 131 -9.87 2.02 5.52
C ASN A 131 -9.15 1.38 4.33
N ILE A 132 -7.85 1.65 4.20
CA ILE A 132 -6.98 0.93 3.26
C ILE A 132 -6.74 -0.44 3.89
N ASN A 133 -7.74 -1.33 3.86
CA ASN A 133 -7.57 -2.73 4.25
C ASN A 133 -6.83 -3.45 3.11
N ALA A 134 -5.61 -3.00 2.83
CA ALA A 134 -4.76 -3.57 1.81
C ALA A 134 -4.20 -4.89 2.36
N SER A 135 -4.79 -6.00 1.90
CA SER A 135 -4.04 -7.25 1.82
C SER A 135 -3.04 -7.06 0.68
N PHE A 136 -1.84 -6.59 0.99
CA PHE A 136 -0.77 -6.43 0.00
C PHE A 136 -0.46 -7.81 -0.58
N LYS A 137 -0.88 -8.08 -1.82
CA LYS A 137 -0.33 -9.18 -2.60
C LYS A 137 0.96 -8.67 -3.24
N PHE A 138 2.07 -9.23 -2.80
CA PHE A 138 3.41 -8.79 -3.17
C PHE A 138 3.65 -9.15 -4.63
N ALA A 139 3.43 -8.21 -5.55
CA ALA A 139 3.87 -8.36 -6.92
C ALA A 139 5.36 -8.02 -7.00
N ASP A 140 6.18 -9.06 -7.06
CA ASP A 140 7.55 -9.10 -7.58
C ASP A 140 8.28 -7.74 -7.72
N LYS A 141 9.06 -7.37 -6.71
CA LYS A 141 10.39 -6.77 -6.90
C LYS A 141 11.15 -6.64 -5.58
N ARG A 142 12.06 -7.58 -5.33
CA ARG A 142 13.20 -7.40 -4.40
C ARG A 142 14.06 -6.26 -4.98
N SER A 143 13.98 -5.03 -4.46
CA SER A 143 14.98 -4.00 -4.81
C SER A 143 16.32 -4.29 -4.12
N ASN A 144 16.22 -4.87 -2.93
CA ASN A 144 17.26 -5.34 -2.03
C ASN A 144 16.59 -6.53 -1.31
N GLN A 145 17.30 -7.62 -0.99
CA GLN A 145 16.67 -8.91 -0.64
C GLN A 145 15.60 -8.86 0.48
N ASP A 146 15.58 -7.79 1.30
CA ASP A 146 14.71 -7.66 2.48
C ASP A 146 13.77 -6.45 2.50
N THR A 147 13.72 -5.62 1.44
CA THR A 147 12.87 -4.41 1.42
C THR A 147 11.95 -4.35 0.20
N PHE A 148 10.67 -4.11 0.47
CA PHE A 148 9.61 -3.90 -0.51
C PHE A 148 9.19 -2.44 -0.54
N ARG A 149 8.89 -1.92 -1.73
CA ARG A 149 8.42 -0.54 -1.93
C ARG A 149 7.08 -0.52 -2.65
N TYR A 150 6.18 0.33 -2.18
CA TYR A 150 4.81 0.43 -2.68
C TYR A 150 4.43 1.89 -2.87
N ALA A 151 3.46 2.12 -3.76
CA ALA A 151 2.83 3.42 -3.91
C ALA A 151 1.32 3.27 -4.10
N ALA A 152 0.57 4.20 -3.55
CA ALA A 152 -0.83 4.44 -3.83
C ALA A 152 -1.05 5.94 -4.07
N PHE A 153 -2.14 6.29 -4.74
CA PHE A 153 -2.46 7.68 -5.06
C PHE A 153 -3.85 8.04 -4.57
N LEU A 154 -3.98 9.17 -3.88
CA LEU A 154 -5.25 9.81 -3.59
C LEU A 154 -5.46 10.90 -4.63
N ILE A 155 -6.41 10.73 -5.54
CA ILE A 155 -6.69 11.66 -6.62
C ILE A 155 -7.82 12.59 -6.18
N LEU A 156 -7.60 13.90 -6.23
CA LEU A 156 -8.65 14.86 -5.93
C LEU A 156 -9.76 14.76 -7.00
N SER A 157 -10.96 14.40 -6.57
CA SER A 157 -12.12 14.17 -7.42
C SER A 157 -13.23 15.20 -7.22
N SER A 158 -13.20 15.96 -6.11
CA SER A 158 -14.17 17.02 -5.85
C SER A 158 -14.08 18.13 -6.88
N THR A 159 -15.23 18.55 -7.41
CA THR A 159 -15.38 19.74 -8.26
C THR A 159 -15.66 21.00 -7.44
N GLN A 160 -15.93 20.84 -6.14
CA GLN A 160 -16.22 21.93 -5.21
C GLN A 160 -14.98 22.17 -4.36
N TYR A 161 -14.11 23.07 -4.82
CA TYR A 161 -12.95 23.55 -4.09
C TYR A 161 -12.83 25.05 -4.32
N VAL A 162 -12.19 25.74 -3.38
CA VAL A 162 -11.80 27.13 -3.57
C VAL A 162 -10.36 27.14 -4.07
N ALA A 163 -10.11 27.79 -5.21
CA ALA A 163 -8.75 27.96 -5.75
C ALA A 163 -7.87 28.77 -4.79
N GLY A 164 -6.56 28.53 -4.82
CA GLY A 164 -5.60 29.22 -3.96
C GLY A 164 -4.62 28.27 -3.25
N PRO A 165 -3.82 28.82 -2.31
CA PRO A 165 -2.91 28.02 -1.50
C PRO A 165 -3.69 27.03 -0.63
N ARG A 166 -3.22 25.80 -0.58
CA ARG A 166 -3.81 24.69 0.17
C ARG A 166 -2.72 23.94 0.91
N ASP A 167 -3.04 23.68 2.17
CA ASP A 167 -2.34 22.72 2.99
C ASP A 167 -3.23 21.48 3.13
N PHE A 168 -2.66 20.33 2.83
CA PHE A 168 -3.28 19.03 3.07
C PHE A 168 -2.45 18.32 4.12
N VAL A 169 -3.06 18.06 5.28
CA VAL A 169 -2.45 17.22 6.29
C VAL A 169 -2.91 15.80 6.05
N ILE A 170 -1.93 14.91 5.89
CA ILE A 170 -2.14 13.48 5.68
C ILE A 170 -1.74 12.77 6.96
N SER A 171 -2.58 11.85 7.39
CA SER A 171 -2.30 10.97 8.53
C SER A 171 -2.61 9.53 8.15
N MET A 172 -1.76 8.62 8.64
CA MET A 172 -1.85 7.20 8.40
C MET A 172 -1.62 6.47 9.71
N THR A 173 -2.46 5.48 9.98
CA THR A 173 -2.32 4.60 11.15
C THR A 173 -2.19 3.16 10.69
N LEU A 174 -1.22 2.45 11.27
CA LEU A 174 -1.02 1.01 11.08
C LEU A 174 -1.70 0.20 12.17
N ALA A 175 -1.87 -1.11 11.94
CA ALA A 175 -2.51 -2.03 12.88
C ALA A 175 -1.77 -2.16 14.23
N ASP A 176 -0.48 -1.86 14.27
CA ASP A 176 0.34 -1.80 15.48
C ASP A 176 0.31 -0.43 16.18
N SER A 177 -0.57 0.47 15.75
CA SER A 177 -0.68 1.87 16.20
C SER A 177 0.50 2.78 15.81
N THR A 178 1.39 2.34 14.91
CA THR A 178 2.36 3.26 14.30
C THR A 178 1.61 4.33 13.51
N HIS A 179 2.02 5.59 13.70
CA HIS A 179 1.43 6.74 13.03
C HIS A 179 2.45 7.43 12.14
N PHE A 180 2.06 7.71 10.90
CA PHE A 180 2.80 8.59 9.99
C PHE A 180 1.93 9.80 9.66
N SER A 181 2.53 10.98 9.61
CA SER A 181 1.83 12.19 9.21
C SER A 181 2.78 13.15 8.50
N ASP A 182 2.25 13.89 7.55
CA ASP A 182 2.95 14.98 6.88
C ASP A 182 1.96 16.05 6.40
N THR A 183 2.46 17.23 6.09
CA THR A 183 1.69 18.33 5.50
C THR A 183 2.23 18.65 4.11
N LEU A 184 1.36 18.55 3.12
CA LEU A 184 1.67 18.92 1.75
C LEU A 184 1.11 20.30 1.43
N HIS A 185 1.95 21.10 0.79
CA HIS A 185 1.62 22.45 0.36
C HIS A 185 1.46 22.46 -1.16
N VAL A 186 0.38 23.05 -1.66
CA VAL A 186 0.13 23.20 -3.10
C VAL A 186 -0.76 24.40 -3.36
N TYR A 187 -0.55 25.09 -4.48
CA TYR A 187 -1.52 26.05 -5.01
C TYR A 187 -2.47 25.37 -6.00
N LEU A 188 -3.74 25.21 -5.61
CA LEU A 188 -4.76 24.68 -6.51
C LEU A 188 -5.27 25.80 -7.44
N LYS A 189 -5.09 25.59 -8.74
CA LYS A 189 -5.66 26.43 -9.80
C LYS A 189 -6.99 25.86 -10.29
#